data_AF-A0A6J4KQM2-F1
#
_entry.id   AF-A0A6J4KQM2-F1
#
_cell.length_a   1.000
_cell.length_b   1.000
_cell.length_c   1.000
_cell.angle_alpha   90.00
_cell.angle_beta   90.00
_cell.angle_gamma   90.00
#
_symmetry.space_group_name_H-M   'P 1'
#
loop_
_entity.id
_entity.type
_entity.pdbx_description
1 polymer ?
#
loop_
_entity_poly.entity_id
_entity_poly.type
_entity_poly.pdbx_seq_one_letter_code
_entity_poly.pdbx_strand_id
1 'polypeptide(L)'
;MDYGKFKYETAQKARESRKNQVLTVIKEMKLRPKIDPHDYETKKGHVVRFLKAGDKVKITIMFRGREQSRPELGYRLLQRLGEDVSDLGFVESAPKQDGRNMIMVLAPHKNAADLKKAAKDAPEAPAAADAAPAS
;
A
#
# COMPACT_ATOMS: atom_id res chain seq x y z
N MET A 1 5.84 -6.24 46.49
CA MET A 1 5.86 -5.90 45.05
C MET A 1 7.15 -6.45 44.46
N ASP A 2 7.10 -7.63 43.85
CA ASP A 2 8.29 -8.28 43.29
C ASP A 2 8.72 -7.61 41.99
N TYR A 3 9.74 -6.77 42.10
CA TYR A 3 10.32 -6.00 41.00
C TYR A 3 10.78 -6.89 39.82
N GLY A 4 11.18 -8.14 40.11
CA GLY A 4 11.57 -9.12 39.09
C GLY A 4 10.40 -9.61 38.24
N LYS A 5 9.24 -9.86 38.86
CA LYS A 5 8.02 -10.32 38.16
C LYS A 5 7.45 -9.21 37.28
N PHE A 6 7.46 -7.97 37.77
CA PHE A 6 7.05 -6.80 37.01
C PHE A 6 7.94 -6.55 35.78
N LYS A 7 9.28 -6.69 35.90
CA LYS A 7 10.18 -6.56 34.74
C LYS A 7 9.92 -7.61 33.66
N TYR A 8 9.60 -8.85 34.05
CA TYR A 8 9.27 -9.91 33.11
C TYR A 8 7.95 -9.65 32.37
N GLU A 9 6.90 -9.28 33.09
CA GLU A 9 5.60 -8.94 32.50
C GLU A 9 5.69 -7.72 31.58
N THR A 10 6.44 -6.69 31.97
CA THR A 10 6.66 -5.50 31.14
C THR A 10 7.45 -5.84 29.88
N ALA A 11 8.46 -6.70 29.98
CA ALA A 11 9.24 -7.16 28.83
C ALA A 11 8.40 -8.02 27.87
N GLN A 12 7.53 -8.89 28.38
CA GLN A 12 6.63 -9.69 27.56
C GLN A 12 5.58 -8.82 26.87
N LYS A 13 4.95 -7.89 27.60
CA LYS A 13 3.99 -6.93 27.04
C LYS A 13 4.63 -6.04 25.98
N ALA A 14 5.88 -5.62 26.17
CA ALA A 14 6.63 -4.86 25.16
C ALA A 14 6.94 -5.70 23.90
N ARG A 15 7.26 -6.99 24.06
CA ARG A 15 7.47 -7.92 22.92
C ARG A 15 6.18 -8.16 22.15
N GLU A 16 5.06 -8.37 22.83
CA GLU A 16 3.74 -8.53 22.21
C GLU A 16 3.29 -7.25 21.51
N SER A 17 3.48 -6.08 22.14
CA SER A 17 3.17 -4.80 21.54
C SER A 17 3.98 -4.54 20.26
N ARG A 18 5.27 -4.91 20.23
CA ARG A 18 6.09 -4.77 19.02
C ARG A 18 5.63 -5.71 17.90
N LYS A 19 5.21 -6.94 18.23
CA LYS A 19 4.69 -7.90 17.23
C LYS A 19 3.34 -7.46 16.66
N ASN A 20 2.49 -6.86 17.49
CA ASN A 20 1.16 -6.39 17.09
C ASN A 20 1.20 -5.02 16.39
N GLN A 21 2.30 -4.28 16.49
CA GLN A 21 2.47 -3.03 15.77
C GLN A 21 2.48 -3.29 14.27
N VAL A 22 1.53 -2.69 13.57
CA VAL A 22 1.48 -2.79 12.11
C VAL A 22 2.44 -1.77 11.52
N LEU A 23 3.57 -2.27 11.02
CA LEU A 23 4.58 -1.45 10.34
C LEU A 23 4.05 -1.08 8.96
N THR A 24 3.65 0.18 8.78
CA THR A 24 3.33 0.74 7.47
C THR A 24 4.63 0.95 6.70
N VAL A 25 4.85 0.21 5.62
CA VAL A 25 6.07 0.29 4.84
C VAL A 25 5.85 1.20 3.64
N ILE A 26 6.87 1.98 3.27
CA ILE A 26 6.87 2.74 2.02
C ILE A 26 7.44 1.83 0.93
N LYS A 27 6.60 1.41 -0.02
CA LYS A 27 7.00 0.66 -1.20
C LYS A 27 7.35 1.63 -2.31
N GLU A 28 8.51 1.42 -2.94
CA GLU A 28 8.93 2.23 -4.07
C GLU A 28 8.55 1.57 -5.39
N MET A 29 8.00 2.34 -6.32
CA MET A 29 7.71 1.87 -7.66
C MET A 29 8.26 2.84 -8.70
N LYS A 30 9.01 2.31 -9.66
CA LYS A 30 9.62 3.12 -10.72
C LYS A 30 8.83 2.99 -12.02
N LEU A 31 8.55 4.13 -12.64
CA LEU A 31 7.86 4.24 -13.91
C LEU A 31 8.72 4.98 -14.93
N ARG A 32 8.44 4.74 -16.21
CA ARG A 32 9.06 5.46 -17.33
C ARG A 32 8.02 6.39 -17.96
N PRO A 33 8.43 7.56 -18.49
CA PRO A 33 7.50 8.48 -19.17
C PRO A 33 6.80 7.85 -20.37
N LYS A 34 7.49 6.94 -21.08
CA LYS A 34 6.97 6.17 -22.22
C LYS A 34 6.73 4.72 -21.80
N ILE A 35 5.72 4.50 -20.97
CA ILE A 35 5.31 3.17 -20.56
C ILE A 35 4.33 2.57 -21.59
N ASP A 36 4.46 1.29 -21.85
CA ASP A 36 3.50 0.54 -22.65
C ASP A 36 2.18 0.34 -21.86
N PRO A 37 1.00 0.32 -22.50
CA PRO A 37 -0.26 0.09 -21.79
C PRO A 37 -0.28 -1.19 -20.94
N HIS A 38 0.31 -2.28 -21.41
CA HIS A 38 0.34 -3.55 -20.67
C HIS A 38 1.27 -3.47 -19.43
N ASP A 39 2.42 -2.82 -19.55
CA ASP A 39 3.31 -2.57 -18.40
C ASP A 39 2.65 -1.61 -17.40
N TYR A 40 1.87 -0.63 -17.87
CA TYR A 40 1.11 0.27 -17.01
C TYR A 40 0.08 -0.49 -16.17
N GLU A 41 -0.70 -1.38 -16.78
CA GLU A 41 -1.70 -2.19 -16.06
C GLU A 41 -1.05 -3.07 -14.99
N THR A 42 0.08 -3.70 -15.31
CA THR A 42 0.83 -4.53 -14.36
C THR A 42 1.31 -3.70 -13.16
N LYS A 43 1.88 -2.52 -13.41
CA LYS A 43 2.35 -1.60 -12.36
C LYS A 43 1.17 -1.05 -11.54
N LYS A 44 0.05 -0.70 -12.17
CA LYS A 44 -1.19 -0.30 -11.50
C LYS A 44 -1.67 -1.42 -10.56
N GLY A 45 -1.67 -2.66 -11.01
CA GLY A 45 -1.98 -3.83 -10.18
C GLY A 45 -1.09 -3.94 -8.94
N HIS A 46 0.21 -3.66 -9.07
CA HIS A 46 1.12 -3.62 -7.92
C HIS A 46 0.80 -2.47 -6.94
N VAL A 47 0.51 -1.27 -7.45
CA VAL A 47 0.10 -0.13 -6.58
C VAL A 47 -1.16 -0.49 -5.82
N VAL A 48 -2.17 -1.01 -6.51
CA VAL A 48 -3.43 -1.49 -5.91
C VAL A 48 -3.17 -2.53 -4.82
N ARG A 49 -2.29 -3.50 -5.08
CA ARG A 49 -1.92 -4.52 -4.09
C ARG A 49 -1.26 -3.93 -2.85
N PHE A 50 -0.36 -2.96 -3.01
CA PHE A 50 0.31 -2.30 -1.87
C PHE A 50 -0.65 -1.43 -1.07
N LEU A 51 -1.51 -0.65 -1.74
CA LEU A 51 -2.53 0.15 -1.05
C LEU A 51 -3.53 -0.74 -0.30
N LYS A 52 -3.94 -1.89 -0.88
CA LYS A 52 -4.78 -2.88 -0.20
C LYS A 52 -4.09 -3.56 0.99
N ALA A 53 -2.76 -3.67 0.97
CA ALA A 53 -1.99 -4.15 2.12
C ALA A 53 -1.84 -3.07 3.22
N GLY A 54 -2.24 -1.83 2.93
CA GLY A 54 -2.10 -0.68 3.82
C GLY A 54 -0.68 -0.10 3.84
N ASP A 55 0.12 -0.37 2.80
CA ASP A 55 1.43 0.23 2.58
C ASP A 55 1.30 1.55 1.80
N LYS A 56 2.22 2.49 2.07
CA LYS A 56 2.36 3.71 1.26
C LYS A 56 3.15 3.40 0.01
N VAL A 57 2.83 4.05 -1.11
CA VAL A 57 3.54 3.82 -2.38
C VAL A 57 4.18 5.11 -2.86
N LYS A 58 5.52 5.12 -2.91
CA LYS A 58 6.30 6.19 -3.54
C LYS A 58 6.54 5.83 -5.00
N ILE A 59 5.91 6.57 -5.90
CA ILE A 59 6.04 6.38 -7.33
C ILE A 59 7.07 7.38 -7.87
N THR A 60 8.07 6.87 -8.56
CA THR A 60 9.16 7.68 -9.13
C THR A 60 9.21 7.49 -10.64
N ILE A 61 9.01 8.56 -11.39
CA ILE A 61 9.29 8.63 -12.82
C ILE A 61 10.72 9.13 -13.00
N MET A 62 11.53 8.40 -13.76
CA MET A 62 12.87 8.85 -14.11
C MET A 62 12.87 9.42 -15.53
N PHE A 63 13.24 10.68 -15.69
CA PHE A 63 13.41 11.29 -17.01
C PHE A 63 14.84 11.05 -17.52
N ARG A 64 14.95 10.57 -18.78
CA ARG A 64 16.25 10.32 -19.40
C ARG A 64 16.50 11.23 -20.59
N GLY A 65 17.66 11.90 -20.59
CA GLY A 65 18.12 12.73 -21.69
C GLY A 65 17.16 13.88 -21.98
N ARG A 66 16.67 13.95 -23.23
CA ARG A 66 15.79 15.00 -23.74
C ARG A 66 14.40 15.01 -23.12
N GLU A 67 14.05 14.02 -22.31
CA GLU A 67 12.74 13.95 -21.65
C GLU A 67 12.64 14.88 -20.43
N GLN A 68 13.75 15.39 -19.90
CA GLN A 68 13.72 16.40 -18.82
C GLN A 68 13.02 17.70 -19.21
N SER A 69 13.01 18.05 -20.50
CA SER A 69 12.30 19.24 -20.99
C SER A 69 10.79 19.02 -21.13
N ARG A 70 10.29 17.80 -20.88
CA ARG A 70 8.86 17.45 -20.97
C ARG A 70 8.35 16.81 -19.66
N PRO A 71 8.39 17.53 -18.54
CA PRO A 71 7.83 17.03 -17.27
C PRO A 71 6.33 16.77 -17.34
N GLU A 72 5.61 17.45 -18.26
CA GLU A 72 4.17 17.29 -18.48
C GLU A 72 3.75 15.84 -18.76
N LEU A 73 4.58 15.07 -19.47
CA LEU A 73 4.27 13.66 -19.77
C LEU A 73 4.27 12.81 -18.50
N GLY A 74 5.23 13.04 -17.60
CA GLY A 74 5.27 12.36 -16.31
C GLY A 74 4.13 12.81 -15.40
N TYR A 75 3.83 14.11 -15.40
CA TYR A 75 2.73 14.67 -14.61
C TYR A 75 1.38 14.06 -15.00
N ARG A 76 1.06 14.03 -16.30
CA ARG A 76 -0.19 13.43 -16.80
C ARG A 76 -0.29 11.94 -16.46
N LEU A 77 0.81 11.21 -16.53
CA LEU A 77 0.83 9.78 -16.18
C LEU A 77 0.55 9.56 -14.69
N LEU A 78 1.14 10.37 -13.82
CA LEU A 78 0.92 10.31 -12.37
C LEU A 78 -0.48 10.76 -11.99
N GLN A 79 -1.00 11.80 -12.63
CA GLN A 79 -2.37 12.26 -12.44
C GLN A 79 -3.37 11.16 -12.81
N ARG A 80 -3.24 10.57 -14.00
CA ARG A 80 -4.08 9.44 -14.42
C ARG A 80 -4.00 8.28 -13.44
N LEU A 81 -2.80 7.93 -12.97
CA LEU A 81 -2.61 6.86 -12.01
C LEU A 81 -3.27 7.19 -10.66
N GLY A 82 -3.21 8.45 -10.21
CA GLY A 82 -3.88 8.92 -9.00
C GLY A 82 -5.41 8.82 -9.09
N GLU A 83 -5.99 9.20 -10.23
CA GLU A 83 -7.43 9.06 -10.51
C GLU A 83 -7.84 7.58 -10.51
N ASP A 84 -7.06 6.73 -11.19
CA ASP A 84 -7.28 5.29 -11.33
C ASP A 84 -7.24 4.50 -10.00
N VAL A 85 -6.63 5.05 -8.96
CA VAL A 85 -6.49 4.42 -7.63
C VAL A 85 -7.17 5.21 -6.51
N SER A 86 -7.94 6.24 -6.87
CA SER A 86 -8.65 7.13 -5.94
C SER A 86 -9.63 6.40 -5.01
N ASP A 87 -10.15 5.24 -5.44
CA ASP A 87 -11.02 4.38 -4.64
C ASP A 87 -10.31 3.71 -3.45
N LEU A 88 -9.00 3.46 -3.57
CA LEU A 88 -8.23 2.67 -2.59
C LEU A 88 -7.27 3.54 -1.76
N GLY A 89 -6.86 4.68 -2.30
CA GLY A 89 -5.96 5.60 -1.63
C GLY A 89 -6.13 7.03 -2.11
N PHE A 90 -5.38 7.92 -1.47
CA PHE A 90 -5.34 9.33 -1.81
C PHE A 90 -3.89 9.76 -2.07
N VAL A 91 -3.74 10.88 -2.77
CA VAL A 91 -2.44 11.50 -3.04
C VAL A 91 -1.99 12.23 -1.77
N GLU A 92 -1.01 11.68 -1.07
CA GLU A 92 -0.41 12.31 0.12
C GLU A 92 0.57 13.41 -0.30
N SER A 93 1.38 13.15 -1.33
CA SER A 93 2.24 14.16 -1.94
C SER A 93 1.97 14.21 -3.43
N ALA A 94 1.54 15.38 -3.89
CA ALA A 94 1.35 15.68 -5.31
C ALA A 94 2.62 15.42 -6.12
N PRO A 95 2.49 15.14 -7.45
CA PRO A 95 3.63 14.99 -8.34
C PRO A 95 4.55 16.20 -8.29
N LYS A 96 5.77 16.01 -7.76
CA LYS A 96 6.81 17.04 -7.70
C LYS A 96 8.03 16.60 -8.46
N GLN A 97 8.60 17.51 -9.24
CA GLN A 97 9.85 17.27 -9.93
C GLN A 97 11.02 17.46 -8.96
N ASP A 98 11.82 16.42 -8.80
CA ASP A 98 13.04 16.38 -8.02
C ASP A 98 14.21 16.07 -8.96
N GLY A 99 14.76 17.13 -9.56
CA GLY A 99 15.84 17.07 -10.54
C GLY A 99 15.48 16.23 -11.77
N ARG A 100 16.12 15.06 -11.89
CA ARG A 100 15.90 14.11 -13.00
C ARG A 100 14.70 13.19 -12.79
N ASN A 101 14.09 13.26 -11.61
CA ASN A 101 13.02 12.37 -11.21
C ASN A 101 11.75 13.20 -10.96
N MET A 102 10.60 12.58 -11.06
CA MET A 102 9.35 13.13 -10.56
C MET A 102 8.70 12.12 -9.65
N ILE A 103 8.33 12.57 -8.47
CA ILE A 103 7.92 11.71 -7.37
C ILE A 103 6.49 12.07 -6.98
N MET A 104 5.67 11.05 -6.77
CA MET A 104 4.34 11.15 -6.15
C MET A 104 4.25 10.11 -5.04
N VAL A 105 3.58 10.46 -3.94
CA VAL A 105 3.34 9.52 -2.83
C VAL A 105 1.84 9.30 -2.69
N LEU A 106 1.44 8.03 -2.71
CA LEU A 106 0.09 7.58 -2.45
C LEU A 106 0.00 6.94 -1.07
N ALA A 107 -1.04 7.29 -0.34
CA ALA A 107 -1.38 6.68 0.94
C ALA A 107 -2.71 5.92 0.82
N PRO A 108 -2.87 4.78 1.51
CA PRO A 108 -4.11 4.03 1.51
C PRO A 108 -5.17 4.75 2.37
N HIS A 109 -6.45 4.64 2.00
CA HIS A 109 -7.56 5.19 2.80
C HIS A 109 -7.73 4.48 4.14
N LYS A 110 -7.44 3.17 4.17
CA LYS A 110 -7.49 2.35 5.38
C LYS A 110 -6.08 1.98 5.77
N ASN A 111 -5.69 2.31 7.01
CA ASN A 111 -4.39 1.92 7.51
C ASN A 111 -4.34 0.40 7.70
N ALA A 112 -3.15 -0.19 7.62
CA ALA A 112 -2.97 -1.63 7.75
C ALA A 112 -3.48 -2.20 9.10
N ALA A 113 -3.63 -1.35 10.14
CA ALA A 113 -4.28 -1.72 11.40
C ALA A 113 -5.81 -1.92 11.25
N ASP A 114 -6.48 -1.08 10.47
CA ASP A 114 -7.92 -1.17 10.20
C ASP A 114 -8.25 -2.36 9.30
N LEU A 115 -7.36 -2.68 8.34
CA LEU A 115 -7.48 -3.85 7.48
C LEU A 115 -7.36 -5.17 8.25
N LYS A 116 -6.46 -5.25 9.24
CA LYS A 116 -6.36 -6.42 10.14
C LYS A 116 -7.57 -6.57 11.06
N LYS A 117 -8.21 -5.47 11.45
CA LYS A 117 -9.47 -5.50 12.21
C LYS A 117 -10.62 -6.03 11.35
N ALA A 118 -10.78 -5.50 10.15
CA ALA A 118 -11.81 -5.95 9.21
C ALA A 118 -11.68 -7.44 8.81
N ALA A 119 -10.45 -7.98 8.74
CA ALA A 119 -10.23 -9.40 8.48
C ALA A 119 -10.50 -10.31 9.70
N LYS A 120 -10.45 -9.77 10.93
CA LYS A 120 -10.79 -10.50 12.17
C LYS A 120 -12.29 -10.47 12.48
N ASP A 121 -12.98 -9.42 12.05
CA ASP A 121 -14.43 -9.22 12.22
C ASP A 121 -15.26 -9.72 11.03
N ALA A 122 -14.64 -10.31 9.99
CA ALA A 122 -15.38 -10.98 8.94
C ALA A 122 -16.01 -12.26 9.51
N PRO A 123 -17.35 -12.39 9.51
CA PRO A 123 -18.00 -13.61 9.99
C PRO A 123 -17.52 -14.76 9.11
N GLU A 124 -16.97 -15.77 9.77
CA GLU A 124 -16.78 -17.11 9.22
C GLU A 124 -18.12 -17.51 8.60
N ALA A 125 -18.18 -17.46 7.26
CA ALA A 125 -19.35 -17.94 6.54
C ALA A 125 -19.57 -19.39 6.98
N PRO A 126 -20.77 -19.76 7.45
CA PRO A 126 -20.99 -21.09 7.97
C PRO A 126 -20.75 -22.08 6.82
N ALA A 127 -19.85 -23.02 7.05
CA ALA A 127 -19.67 -24.18 6.21
C ALA A 127 -21.05 -24.81 5.98
N ALA A 128 -21.49 -24.85 4.73
CA ALA A 128 -22.72 -25.52 4.32
C ALA A 128 -22.59 -27.01 4.65
N ALA A 129 -23.15 -27.39 5.80
CA ALA A 129 -23.57 -28.74 6.10
C ALA A 129 -25.01 -28.88 5.58
N ASP A 130 -25.19 -29.65 4.51
CA ASP A 130 -26.43 -30.36 4.21
C ASP A 130 -26.03 -31.55 3.32
N ALA A 131 -25.75 -32.69 3.93
CA ALA A 131 -26.73 -33.77 4.13
C ALA A 131 -27.01 -34.52 2.82
N ALA A 132 -26.38 -35.69 2.69
CA ALA A 132 -26.91 -36.77 1.88
C ALA A 132 -28.34 -37.11 2.33
N PRO A 133 -29.19 -37.57 1.40
CA PRO A 133 -30.07 -38.67 1.73
C PRO A 133 -29.79 -39.85 0.82
N ALA A 134 -29.50 -40.98 1.45
CA ALA A 134 -29.78 -42.29 0.90
C ALA A 134 -31.30 -42.46 0.81
N SER A 135 -31.79 -42.93 -0.33
CA SER A 135 -32.91 -43.88 -0.50
C SER A 135 -32.91 -44.36 -1.95
#